data_AF-A0A8W8MA44-F1
#
_entry.id   AF-A0A8W8MA44-F1
#
_cell.length_a   1.000
_cell.length_b   1.000
_cell.length_c   1.000
_cell.angle_alpha   90.00
_cell.angle_beta   90.00
_cell.angle_gamma   90.00
#
_symmetry.space_group_name_H-M   'P 1'
#
loop_
_entity.id
_entity.type
_entity.pdbx_description
1 polymer ?
#
loop_
_entity_poly.entity_id
_entity_poly.type
_entity_poly.pdbx_seq_one_letter_code
_entity_poly.pdbx_strand_id
1 'polypeptide(L)' 'PFLWLARKLVGDANLEFVAMPALAPPDIKMDPNLAAQYEQELQAAVEVALPDDDDDL' A
#
# COMPACT_ATOMS: atom_id res chain seq x y z
N PRO A 1 5.86 -2.74 0.46
CA PRO A 1 6.77 -2.68 -0.72
C PRO A 1 7.39 -4.04 -1.15
N PHE A 2 7.76 -4.93 -0.21
CA PHE A 2 8.46 -6.18 -0.53
C PHE A 2 7.60 -7.23 -1.27
N LEU A 3 6.29 -7.27 -1.02
CA LEU A 3 5.38 -8.22 -1.66
C LEU A 3 5.23 -7.97 -3.16
N TRP A 4 5.13 -6.70 -3.58
CA TRP A 4 5.04 -6.33 -4.99
C TRP A 4 6.31 -6.69 -5.76
N LEU A 5 7.48 -6.46 -5.16
CA LEU A 5 8.76 -6.91 -5.71
C LEU A 5 8.80 -8.44 -5.85
N ALA A 6 8.36 -9.17 -4.83
CA ALA A 6 8.30 -10.64 -4.87
C ALA A 6 7.36 -11.14 -5.98
N ARG A 7 6.14 -10.57 -6.09
CA ARG A 7 5.18 -10.88 -7.17
C ARG A 7 5.79 -10.65 -8.54
N LYS A 8 6.47 -9.52 -8.75
CA LYS A 8 7.07 -9.14 -10.03
C LYS A 8 8.29 -10.00 -10.40
N LEU A 9 9.09 -10.41 -9.42
CA LEU A 9 10.27 -11.27 -9.64
C LEU A 9 9.89 -12.75 -9.85
N VAL A 10 8.86 -13.23 -9.16
CA VAL A 10 8.40 -14.62 -9.24
C VAL A 10 7.43 -14.82 -10.41
N GLY A 11 6.79 -13.75 -10.89
CA GLY A 11 5.82 -13.81 -12.00
C GLY A 11 4.45 -14.34 -11.57
N ASP A 12 4.19 -14.41 -10.26
CA ASP A 12 2.92 -14.86 -9.69
C ASP A 12 2.19 -13.68 -9.04
N ALA A 13 1.02 -13.34 -9.60
CA ALA A 13 0.17 -12.27 -9.10
C ALA A 13 -0.51 -12.62 -7.75
N ASN A 14 -0.66 -13.91 -7.45
CA ASN A 14 -1.31 -14.42 -6.24
C ASN A 14 -0.33 -14.70 -5.10
N LEU A 15 0.94 -14.33 -5.23
CA LEU A 15 1.92 -14.53 -4.17
C LEU A 15 1.54 -13.71 -2.93
N GLU A 16 1.49 -14.37 -1.78
CA GLU A 16 1.22 -13.78 -0.47
C GLU A 16 2.28 -14.23 0.54
N PHE A 17 2.61 -13.38 1.51
CA PHE A 17 3.49 -13.78 2.60
C PHE A 17 2.70 -14.61 3.63
N VAL A 18 2.99 -15.91 3.70
CA VAL A 18 2.30 -16.88 4.58
C VAL A 18 2.59 -16.66 6.07
N ALA A 19 3.67 -15.96 6.39
CA ALA A 19 4.00 -15.54 7.74
C ALA A 19 4.66 -14.17 7.67
N MET A 20 4.26 -13.25 8.54
CA MET A 20 5.05 -12.06 8.78
C MET A 20 6.37 -12.53 9.42
N PRO A 21 7.55 -12.16 8.87
CA PRO A 21 8.80 -12.42 9.55
C PRO A 21 8.73 -11.81 10.96
N ALA A 22 9.47 -12.37 11.93
CA ALA A 22 9.45 -11.90 13.30
C ALA A 22 9.88 -10.42 13.37
N LEU A 23 8.90 -9.53 13.35
CA LEU A 23 9.08 -8.09 13.47
C LEU A 23 9.36 -7.78 14.94
N ALA A 24 10.31 -6.89 15.19
CA ALA A 24 10.54 -6.37 16.53
C ALA A 24 9.21 -5.80 17.09
N PRO A 25 8.94 -5.93 18.40
CA PRO A 25 7.74 -5.37 19.00
C PRO A 25 7.64 -3.88 18.61
N PRO A 26 6.51 -3.42 18.05
CA PRO A 26 6.38 -2.03 17.66
C PRO A 26 6.47 -1.13 18.91
N ASP A 27 7.43 -0.20 18.92
CA ASP A 27 7.61 0.76 20.03
C ASP A 27 6.44 1.74 20.17
N ILE A 28 5.63 1.87 19.11
CA ILE A 28 4.48 2.79 19.04
C ILE A 28 3.31 2.03 18.42
N LYS A 29 2.17 2.02 19.11
CA LYS A 29 0.91 1.52 18.55
C LYS A 29 0.39 2.56 17.57
N MET A 30 0.36 2.24 16.29
CA MET A 30 -0.37 3.04 15.30
C MET A 30 -1.85 3.09 15.73
N ASP A 31 -2.43 4.29 15.82
CA ASP A 31 -3.86 4.42 16.11
C ASP A 31 -4.65 3.82 14.93
N PRO A 32 -5.46 2.77 15.14
CA PRO A 32 -6.23 2.14 14.08
C PRO A 32 -7.20 3.10 13.40
N ASN A 33 -7.65 4.17 14.08
CA ASN A 33 -8.54 5.17 13.48
C ASN A 33 -7.80 6.04 12.45
N LEU A 34 -6.53 6.34 12.70
CA LEU A 34 -5.71 7.13 11.78
C LEU A 34 -5.33 6.30 10.54
N ALA A 35 -5.06 5.00 10.72
CA ALA A 35 -4.81 4.08 9.62
C ALA A 35 -6.03 3.96 8.69
N ALA A 36 -7.25 3.84 9.25
CA ALA A 36 -8.48 3.78 8.47
C ALA A 36 -8.77 5.07 7.69
N GLN A 37 -8.46 6.24 8.26
CA GLN A 37 -8.59 7.52 7.55
C GLN A 37 -7.65 7.57 6.35
N TYR A 38 -6.38 7.17 6.52
CA TYR A 38 -5.44 7.15 5.39
C TYR A 38 -5.84 6.18 4.29
N GLU A 39 -6.38 5.01 4.62
CA GLU A 39 -6.90 4.07 3.61
C GLU A 39 -8.09 4.66 2.83
N GLN A 40 -9.00 5.36 3.52
CA GLN A 40 -10.12 6.06 2.87
C GLN A 40 -9.66 7.19 1.96
N GLU A 41 -8.69 8.00 2.40
CA GLU A 41 -8.10 9.06 1.58
C GLU A 41 -7.38 8.50 0.35
N LEU A 42 -6.68 7.37 0.49
CA LEU A 42 -6.02 6.68 -0.62
C LEU A 42 -7.06 6.15 -1.63
N GLN A 43 -8.14 5.53 -1.16
CA GLN A 43 -9.20 5.03 -2.02
C GLN A 43 -9.90 6.19 -2.77
N ALA A 44 -10.18 7.29 -2.07
CA ALA A 44 -10.74 8.48 -2.67
C ALA A 44 -9.79 9.10 -3.71
N ALA A 45 -8.49 9.18 -3.42
CA ALA A 45 -7.49 9.69 -4.36
C ALA A 45 -7.29 8.79 -5.59
N VAL A 46 -7.50 7.47 -5.47
CA VAL A 46 -7.51 6.54 -6.60
C VAL A 46 -8.73 6.75 -7.50
N GLU A 47 -9.87 7.10 -6.91
CA GLU A 47 -11.12 7.37 -7.65
C GLU A 47 -11.18 8.79 -8.22
N VAL A 48 -10.38 9.72 -7.68
CA VAL A 48 -10.14 11.02 -8.31
C VAL A 48 -9.34 10.78 -9.58
N ALA A 49 -10.00 10.98 -10.72
CA ALA A 49 -9.31 11.10 -12.00
C ALA A 49 -8.21 12.14 -11.82
N LEU A 50 -6.96 11.72 -12.03
CA LEU A 50 -5.86 12.68 -12.16
C LEU A 50 -6.30 13.68 -13.24
N PRO A 51 -6.25 15.00 -12.98
CA PRO A 51 -6.45 15.96 -14.05
C PRO A 51 -5.52 15.56 -15.20
N ASP A 52 -6.06 15.48 -16.41
CA ASP A 52 -5.26 15.14 -17.59
C ASP A 52 -3.99 16.00 -17.55
N ASP A 53 -2.82 15.36 -17.69
CA ASP A 53 -1.50 16.00 -17.84
C ASP A 53 -1.42 16.82 -19.16
N ASP A 54 -2.51 17.45 -19.57
CA ASP A 54 -2.64 18.34 -20.74
C ASP A 54 -2.48 19.83 -20.36
N ASP A 55 -1.94 20.13 -19.16
CA ASP A 55 -1.36 21.43 -18.82
C ASP A 55 0.09 21.24 -18.34
N ASP A 56 1.02 21.36 -19.30
CA ASP A 56 2.45 21.69 -19.16
C ASP A 56 3.48 20.61 -18.72
N LEU A 57 3.75 19.64 -19.60
CA LEU A 57 5.12 19.13 -19.84
C LEU A 57 5.61 19.44 -21.26
#